data_AF-A0A344TY65-F1
#
_entry.id   AF-A0A344TY65-F1
#
_cell.length_a   1.000
_cell.length_b   1.000
_cell.length_c   1.000
_cell.angle_alpha   90.00
_cell.angle_beta   90.00
_cell.angle_gamma   90.00
#
_symmetry.space_group_name_H-M   'P 1'
#
loop_
_entity.id
_entity.type
_entity.pdbx_description
1 polymer ?
#
loop_
_entity_poly.entity_id
_entity_poly.type
_entity_poly.pdbx_seq_one_letter_code
_entity_poly.pdbx_strand_id
1 'polypeptide(L)' 'MAARYTLTPSPERVGTSVPHAWLGRDVQDLLDGRCGTLMDVCVEENQYGLRYDAAYIRGADAREFVIPVTQMRLVSC' A
#
# COMPACT_ATOMS: atom_id res chain seq x y z
N MET A 1 25.24 5.14 14.35
CA MET A 1 25.06 5.78 13.04
C MET A 1 23.87 5.10 12.38
N ALA A 2 22.70 5.73 12.35
CA ALA A 2 21.48 5.13 11.79
C ALA A 2 21.42 5.38 10.29
N ALA A 3 21.23 4.33 9.50
CA ALA A 3 20.90 4.47 8.09
C ALA A 3 19.56 5.21 7.99
N ARG A 4 19.62 6.50 7.66
CA ARG A 4 18.44 7.26 7.22
C ARG A 4 18.13 6.74 5.83
N TYR A 5 17.11 5.91 5.71
CA TYR A 5 16.56 5.52 4.42
C TYR A 5 16.01 6.79 3.78
N THR A 6 16.81 7.38 2.90
CA THR A 6 16.38 8.46 2.04
C THR A 6 15.34 7.84 1.11
N LEU A 7 14.06 8.01 1.45
CA LEU A 7 12.95 7.75 0.53
C LEU A 7 13.17 8.67 -0.66
N THR A 8 13.89 8.15 -1.65
CA THR A 8 14.03 8.81 -2.94
C THR A 8 12.72 8.51 -3.63
N PRO A 9 11.81 9.48 -3.84
CA PRO A 9 10.59 9.23 -4.58
C PRO A 9 10.99 8.77 -5.97
N SER A 10 10.87 7.47 -6.23
CA SER A 10 11.26 6.89 -7.51
C SER A 10 10.31 7.40 -8.59
N PRO A 11 10.79 8.08 -9.65
CA PRO A 11 9.94 8.73 -10.64
C PRO A 11 9.32 7.77 -11.67
N GLU A 12 9.48 6.46 -11.52
CA GLU A 12 8.84 5.48 -12.40
C GLU A 12 7.39 5.22 -11.95
N ARG A 13 6.53 6.21 -12.20
CA ARG A 13 5.08 6.13 -12.06
C ARG A 13 4.51 5.18 -13.13
N VAL A 14 4.56 3.88 -12.87
CA VAL A 14 3.90 2.87 -13.70
C VAL A 14 2.49 2.65 -13.16
N GLY A 15 1.47 2.90 -14.01
CA GLY A 15 0.13 2.32 -13.87
C GLY A 15 -0.73 2.82 -12.71
N THR A 16 -0.91 4.13 -12.54
CA THR A 16 -1.77 4.75 -11.51
C THR A 16 -3.23 4.29 -11.56
N SER A 17 -3.52 3.12 -11.02
CA SER A 17 -4.88 2.60 -10.79
C SER A 17 -5.42 3.02 -9.43
N VAL A 18 -4.55 3.48 -8.52
CA VAL A 18 -4.94 4.09 -7.24
C VAL A 18 -4.80 5.61 -7.34
N PRO A 19 -5.90 6.36 -7.22
CA PRO A 19 -5.81 7.80 -7.07
C PRO A 19 -5.04 8.14 -5.79
N HIS A 20 -4.09 9.07 -5.85
CA HIS A 20 -3.42 9.62 -4.66
C HIS A 20 -4.41 10.11 -3.59
N ALA A 21 -5.65 10.42 -3.99
CA ALA A 21 -6.76 10.77 -3.10
C ALA A 21 -7.15 9.67 -2.08
N TRP A 22 -6.65 8.44 -2.25
CA TRP A 22 -6.89 7.34 -1.32
C TRP A 22 -5.90 7.33 -0.15
N LEU A 23 -4.78 8.06 -0.23
CA LEU A 23 -3.82 8.16 0.87
C LEU A 23 -4.47 8.80 2.10
N GLY A 24 -4.24 8.21 3.27
CA GLY A 24 -4.85 8.60 4.53
C GLY A 24 -6.33 8.22 4.67
N ARG A 25 -6.88 7.45 3.73
CA ARG A 25 -8.26 6.96 3.78
C ARG A 25 -8.30 5.52 4.29
N ASP A 26 -9.44 5.14 4.84
CA ASP A 26 -9.66 3.77 5.28
C ASP A 26 -9.94 2.85 4.10
N VAL A 27 -9.26 1.71 4.14
CA VAL A 27 -9.32 0.64 3.16
C VAL A 27 -9.55 -0.69 3.87
N GLN A 28 -10.18 -1.62 3.16
CA GLN A 28 -10.37 -2.98 3.62
C GLN A 28 -9.69 -3.96 2.68
N ASP A 29 -8.91 -4.87 3.26
CA ASP A 29 -8.40 -6.06 2.60
C ASP A 29 -9.56 -7.00 2.26
N LEU A 30 -9.70 -7.34 0.97
CA LEU A 30 -10.77 -8.22 0.48
C LEU A 30 -10.55 -9.69 0.81
N LEU A 31 -9.30 -10.12 1.09
CA LEU A 31 -8.98 -11.49 1.45
C LEU A 31 -9.24 -11.75 2.93
N ASP A 32 -8.64 -10.93 3.79
CA ASP A 32 -8.69 -11.14 5.25
C ASP A 32 -9.80 -10.31 5.93
N GLY A 33 -10.46 -9.40 5.21
CA GLY A 33 -11.50 -8.52 5.75
C GLY A 33 -10.95 -7.42 6.69
N ARG A 34 -9.63 -7.29 6.81
CA ARG A 34 -8.96 -6.37 7.73
C ARG A 34 -9.11 -4.92 7.27
N CYS A 35 -9.55 -4.05 8.18
CA CYS A 35 -9.58 -2.60 8.01
C CYS A 35 -8.23 -1.97 8.39
N GLY A 36 -7.83 -0.94 7.65
CA GLY A 36 -6.74 -0.05 8.04
C GLY A 36 -6.69 1.19 7.18
N THR A 37 -5.78 2.10 7.50
CA THR A 37 -5.60 3.34 6.75
C THR A 37 -4.48 3.17 5.72
N LEU A 38 -4.74 3.54 4.47
CA LEU A 38 -3.74 3.51 3.40
C LEU A 38 -2.68 4.57 3.65
N MET A 39 -1.42 4.16 3.84
CA MET A 39 -0.30 5.04 4.14
C MET A 39 0.50 5.40 2.90
N ASP A 40 0.78 4.41 2.05
CA ASP A 40 1.58 4.59 0.85
C ASP A 40 1.24 3.53 -0.21
N VAL A 41 1.66 3.78 -1.45
CA VAL A 41 1.54 2.83 -2.57
C VAL A 41 2.88 2.76 -3.29
N CYS A 42 3.42 1.57 -3.46
CA CYS A 42 4.64 1.34 -4.22
C CYS A 42 4.48 0.18 -5.21
N VAL A 43 5.50 -0.04 -6.03
CA VAL A 43 5.60 -1.24 -6.86
C VAL A 43 6.52 -2.23 -6.16
N GLU A 44 5.98 -3.39 -5.80
CA GLU A 44 6.73 -4.53 -5.25
C GLU A 44 6.96 -5.57 -6.35
N GLU A 45 7.96 -6.44 -6.14
CA GLU A 45 8.23 -7.59 -7.00
C GLU A 45 8.04 -8.87 -6.19
N ASN A 46 7.25 -9.81 -6.70
CA ASN A 46 7.08 -11.09 -6.03
C ASN A 46 8.26 -12.05 -6.34
N GLN A 47 8.29 -13.20 -5.67
CA GLN A 47 9.32 -14.23 -5.88
C GLN A 47 9.43 -14.79 -7.31
N TYR A 48 8.46 -14.48 -8.17
CA TYR A 48 8.43 -14.88 -9.59
C TYR A 48 8.93 -13.76 -10.53
N GLY A 49 9.41 -12.63 -10.00
CA GLY A 49 9.83 -11.48 -10.80
C GLY A 49 8.67 -10.66 -11.37
N LEU A 50 7.44 -10.88 -10.89
CA LEU A 50 6.28 -10.10 -11.33
C LEU A 50 6.13 -8.86 -10.46
N ARG A 51 6.16 -7.70 -11.12
CA ARG A 51 5.93 -6.39 -10.51
C ARG A 51 4.44 -6.13 -10.33
N TYR A 52 4.02 -5.65 -9.16
CA TYR A 52 2.63 -5.32 -8.85
C TYR A 52 2.53 -4.09 -7.94
N ASP A 53 1.40 -3.38 -8.02
CA ASP A 53 1.11 -2.27 -7.11
C ASP A 53 0.73 -2.80 -5.73
N ALA A 54 1.52 -2.43 -4.74
CA ALA A 54 1.36 -2.79 -3.35
C ALA A 54 0.91 -1.58 -2.52
N ALA A 55 -0.07 -1.79 -1.66
CA ALA A 55 -0.59 -0.82 -0.72
C ALA A 55 -0.02 -1.10 0.68
N TYR A 56 0.64 -0.11 1.28
CA TYR A 56 1.04 -0.13 2.68
C TYR A 56 -0.10 0.38 3.54
N ILE A 57 -0.58 -0.46 4.44
CA ILE A 57 -1.76 -0.18 5.26
C ILE A 57 -1.37 -0.27 6.73
N ARG A 58 -1.80 0.72 7.51
CA ARG A 58 -1.74 0.67 8.97
C ARG A 58 -3.08 0.21 9.52
N GLY A 59 -3.11 -0.97 10.11
CA GLY A 59 -4.29 -1.53 10.78
C GLY A 59 -4.72 -0.72 12.00
N ALA A 60 -5.95 -0.96 12.46
CA ALA A 60 -6.51 -0.35 13.67
C ALA A 60 -5.71 -0.70 14.95
N ASP A 61 -5.00 -1.82 14.95
CA ASP A 61 -4.07 -2.26 16.00
C ASP A 61 -2.67 -1.65 15.88
N ALA A 62 -2.52 -0.64 15.02
CA ALA A 62 -1.26 0.02 14.65
C ALA A 62 -0.23 -0.90 13.98
N ARG A 63 -0.60 -2.13 13.58
CA ARG A 63 0.29 -3.01 12.81
C ARG A 63 0.26 -2.64 11.35
N GLU A 64 1.43 -2.66 10.72
CA GLU A 64 1.57 -2.37 9.30
C GLU A 64 1.56 -3.68 8.51
N PHE A 65 0.85 -3.68 7.39
CA PHE A 65 0.80 -4.81 6.47
C PHE A 65 0.71 -4.31 5.03
N VAL A 66 1.11 -5.19 4.10
CA VAL A 66 1.16 -4.89 2.68
C VAL A 66 0.21 -5.83 1.96
N ILE A 67 -0.65 -5.27 1.10
CA ILE A 67 -1.52 -6.05 0.23
C ILE A 67 -1.45 -5.54 -1.20
N PRO A 68 -1.73 -6.38 -2.20
CA PRO A 68 -1.91 -5.92 -3.56
C PRO A 68 -3.07 -4.92 -3.64
N VAL A 69 -2.86 -3.83 -4.37
CA VAL A 69 -3.89 -2.81 -4.63
C VAL A 69 -5.17 -3.41 -5.23
N THR A 70 -5.03 -4.45 -6.04
CA THR A 70 -6.18 -5.15 -6.65
C THR A 70 -7.06 -5.88 -5.64
N GLN A 71 -6.57 -6.06 -4.41
CA GLN A 71 -7.22 -6.77 -3.32
C GLN A 71 -7.70 -5.83 -2.20
N MET A 72 -7.73 -4.52 -2.44
CA MET A 72 -8.28 -3.55 -1.48
C MET A 72 -9.52 -2.86 -2.02
N ARG A 73 -10.36 -2.36 -1.10
CA ARG A 73 -11.44 -1.41 -1.42
C ARG A 73 -11.46 -0.25 -0.44
N LEU A 74 -11.86 0.93 -0.91
CA LEU A 74 -12.20 2.04 -0.01
C LEU A 74 -13.42 1.68 0.83
N VAL A 75 -13.34 2.02 2.11
CA VAL A 75 -14.42 1.89 3.07
C VAL A 75 -14.42 3.12 3.97
N SER A 76 -15.43 3.22 4.83
CA SER A 76 -15.32 3.99 6.06
C SER A 76 -15.35 2.97 7.17
N CYS A 77 -14.18 2.66 7.71
CA CYS A 77 -14.09 2.15 9.08
C CYS A 77 -14.23 3.39 10.01
#